data_AF-A0A6J4KDF9-F1
#
_entry.id   AF-A0A6J4KDF9-F1
#
_cell.length_a   1.000
_cell.length_b   1.000
_cell.length_c   1.000
_cell.angle_alpha   90.00
_cell.angle_beta   90.00
_cell.angle_gamma   90.00
#
_symmetry.space_group_name_H-M   'P 1'
#
loop_
_entity.id
_entity.type
_entity.pdbx_description
1 polymer ?
#
loop_
_entity_poly.entity_id
_entity_poly.type
_entity_poly.pdbx_seq_one_letter_code
_entity_poly.pdbx_strand_id
1 'polypeptide(L)'
;MGQAVVEAALVLPILLLFLLGTIDLGRAFTVYVSVANAAREGARHCALHPGDTTGTQLRMAGELGSLVLADTASATCPTVPSGAPVTVRLAATFQPITPLISSLTGGPVRIEAPATMVVW
;
A
#
# COMPACT_ATOMS: atom_id res chain seq x y z
N MET A 1 -29.57 35.90 17.35
CA MET A 1 -28.22 35.41 17.75
C MET A 1 -28.07 33.88 17.67
N GLY A 2 -29.09 33.09 17.29
CA GLY A 2 -28.97 31.63 17.12
C GLY A 2 -28.94 31.12 15.67
N GLN A 3 -29.39 31.92 14.69
CA GLN A 3 -29.43 31.53 13.27
C GLN A 3 -28.03 31.22 12.70
N ALA A 4 -27.03 32.06 13.01
CA ALA A 4 -25.65 31.83 12.57
C ALA A 4 -25.05 30.54 13.15
N VAL A 5 -25.46 30.15 14.36
CA VAL A 5 -25.04 28.88 14.98
C VAL A 5 -25.66 27.68 14.25
N VAL A 6 -26.92 27.81 13.83
CA VAL A 6 -27.64 26.76 13.06
C VAL A 6 -27.04 26.60 11.66
N GLU A 7 -26.74 27.71 10.97
CA GLU A 7 -26.09 27.68 9.65
C GLU A 7 -24.70 27.04 9.72
N ALA A 8 -23.89 27.39 10.73
CA ALA A 8 -22.59 26.75 10.95
C ALA A 8 -22.73 25.24 11.26
N ALA A 9 -23.72 24.85 12.08
CA ALA A 9 -23.96 23.45 12.43
C ALA A 9 -24.35 22.57 11.23
N LEU A 10 -24.98 23.16 10.20
CA LEU A 10 -25.34 22.47 8.95
C LEU A 10 -24.14 22.26 8.02
N VAL A 11 -23.20 23.22 7.98
CA VAL A 11 -22.02 23.14 7.10
C VAL A 11 -20.91 22.25 7.71
N LEU A 12 -20.78 22.28 9.04
CA LEU A 12 -19.77 21.55 9.79
C LEU A 12 -19.67 20.03 9.47
N PRO A 13 -20.78 19.25 9.39
CA PRO A 13 -20.69 17.82 9.05
C PRO A 13 -20.16 17.57 7.63
N ILE A 14 -20.52 18.42 6.66
CA ILE A 14 -20.01 18.32 5.28
C ILE A 14 -18.50 18.60 5.28
N LEU A 15 -18.08 19.63 6.00
CA LEU A 15 -16.68 20.02 6.10
C LEU A 15 -15.84 18.93 6.78
N LEU A 16 -16.37 18.28 7.83
CA LEU A 16 -15.76 17.13 8.48
C LEU A 16 -15.63 15.92 7.54
N LEU A 17 -16.66 15.63 6.73
CA LEU A 17 -16.60 14.55 5.74
C LEU A 17 -15.49 14.80 4.71
N PHE A 18 -15.35 16.03 4.23
CA PHE A 18 -14.26 16.39 3.32
C PHE A 18 -12.88 16.22 3.98
N LEU A 19 -12.70 16.70 5.20
CA LEU A 19 -11.45 16.55 5.95
C LEU A 19 -11.09 15.07 6.14
N LEU A 20 -12.01 14.26 6.65
CA LEU A 20 -11.80 12.82 6.86
C LEU A 20 -11.50 12.09 5.55
N GLY A 21 -12.21 12.44 4.46
CA GLY A 21 -11.94 11.91 3.13
C GLY A 21 -10.53 12.21 2.63
N THR A 22 -10.03 13.44 2.82
CA THR A 22 -8.65 13.78 2.43
C THR A 22 -7.59 13.07 3.27
N ILE A 23 -7.85 12.82 4.56
CA ILE A 23 -6.94 12.08 5.44
C ILE A 23 -6.79 10.62 4.95
N ASP A 24 -7.91 9.95 4.66
CA ASP A 24 -7.86 8.57 4.16
C ASP A 24 -7.20 8.49 2.79
N LEU A 25 -7.41 9.48 1.91
CA LEU A 25 -6.72 9.54 0.61
C LEU A 25 -5.20 9.70 0.79
N GLY A 26 -4.77 10.59 1.68
CA GLY A 26 -3.36 10.79 1.99
C GLY A 26 -2.72 9.52 2.56
N ARG A 27 -3.41 8.82 3.45
CA ARG A 27 -2.95 7.53 3.99
C ARG A 27 -2.85 6.46 2.91
N ALA A 28 -3.87 6.34 2.05
CA ALA A 28 -3.88 5.37 0.96
C ALA A 28 -2.70 5.60 0.00
N PHE A 29 -2.41 6.87 -0.32
CA PHE A 29 -1.27 7.23 -1.16
C PHE A 29 0.08 6.83 -0.52
N THR A 30 0.26 7.07 0.77
CA THR A 30 1.47 6.65 1.49
C THR A 30 1.65 5.13 1.44
N VAL A 31 0.57 4.36 1.61
CA VAL A 31 0.61 2.90 1.48
C VAL A 31 1.03 2.50 0.07
N TYR A 32 0.43 3.09 -0.97
CA TYR A 32 0.80 2.82 -2.36
C TYR A 32 2.30 3.04 -2.63
N VAL A 33 2.85 4.17 -2.18
CA VAL A 33 4.29 4.48 -2.35
C VAL A 33 5.17 3.47 -1.62
N SER A 34 4.83 3.12 -0.37
CA SER A 34 5.61 2.12 0.39
C SER A 34 5.62 0.74 -0.27
N VAL A 35 4.46 0.30 -0.80
CA VAL A 35 4.32 -1.00 -1.47
C VAL A 35 5.08 -1.02 -2.80
N ALA A 36 5.05 0.09 -3.55
CA ALA A 36 5.81 0.22 -4.78
C ALA A 36 7.32 0.22 -4.53
N ASN A 37 7.79 0.92 -3.50
CA ASN A 37 9.20 0.92 -3.11
C ASN A 37 9.65 -0.46 -2.63
N ALA A 38 8.87 -1.11 -1.78
CA ALA A 38 9.12 -2.47 -1.31
C ALA A 38 9.22 -3.44 -2.50
N ALA A 39 8.27 -3.43 -3.44
CA ALA A 39 8.30 -4.31 -4.61
C ALA A 39 9.57 -4.12 -5.46
N ARG A 40 10.04 -2.87 -5.64
CA ARG A 40 11.28 -2.56 -6.35
C ARG A 40 12.51 -3.08 -5.63
N GLU A 41 12.60 -2.89 -4.32
CA GLU A 41 13.72 -3.39 -3.53
C GLU A 41 13.73 -4.92 -3.48
N GLY A 42 12.56 -5.55 -3.40
CA GLY A 42 12.41 -7.00 -3.54
C GLY A 42 12.88 -7.50 -4.91
N ALA A 43 12.45 -6.85 -6.00
CA ALA A 43 12.90 -7.21 -7.35
C ALA A 43 14.42 -7.06 -7.51
N ARG A 44 15.01 -6.02 -6.92
CA ARG A 44 16.47 -5.81 -6.91
C ARG A 44 17.20 -6.89 -6.13
N HIS A 45 16.76 -7.21 -4.92
CA HIS A 45 17.39 -8.27 -4.13
C HIS A 45 17.31 -9.62 -4.84
N CYS A 46 16.14 -9.93 -5.43
CA CYS A 46 15.94 -11.16 -6.19
C CYS A 46 16.80 -11.23 -7.46
N ALA A 47 16.99 -10.10 -8.15
CA ALA A 47 17.88 -10.02 -9.31
C ALA A 47 19.36 -10.27 -8.96
N LEU A 48 19.77 -9.99 -7.72
CA LEU A 48 21.12 -10.24 -7.21
C LEU A 48 21.29 -11.62 -6.55
N HIS A 49 20.22 -12.16 -5.96
CA HIS A 49 20.20 -13.44 -5.25
C HIS A 49 19.03 -14.31 -5.72
N PRO A 50 19.09 -14.87 -6.95
CA PRO A 50 18.01 -15.70 -7.47
C PRO A 50 17.74 -16.89 -6.54
N GLY A 51 16.47 -17.11 -6.19
CA GLY A 51 16.06 -18.20 -5.27
C GLY A 51 15.98 -17.82 -3.80
N ASP A 52 16.45 -16.64 -3.39
CA ASP A 52 16.35 -16.17 -1.99
C ASP A 52 15.00 -15.48 -1.73
N THR A 53 13.94 -16.28 -1.67
CA THR A 53 12.58 -15.79 -1.36
C THR A 53 12.49 -15.15 0.02
N THR A 54 13.12 -15.76 1.03
CA THR A 54 13.12 -15.29 2.42
C THR A 54 13.83 -13.94 2.55
N GLY A 55 15.03 -13.78 1.97
CA GLY A 55 15.73 -12.50 1.99
C GLY A 55 15.00 -11.42 1.21
N THR A 56 14.39 -11.77 0.08
CA THR A 56 13.52 -10.86 -0.67
C THR A 56 12.36 -10.35 0.20
N GLN A 57 11.67 -11.26 0.90
CA GLN A 57 10.57 -10.94 1.82
C GLN A 57 11.02 -10.05 2.99
N LEU A 58 12.19 -10.31 3.57
CA LEU A 58 12.75 -9.49 4.64
C LEU A 58 13.08 -8.07 4.16
N ARG A 59 13.63 -7.92 2.95
CA ARG A 59 13.91 -6.60 2.36
C ARG A 59 12.64 -5.82 2.07
N MET A 60 11.63 -6.48 1.50
CA MET A 60 10.32 -5.85 1.30
C MET A 60 9.68 -5.44 2.63
N ALA A 61 9.75 -6.29 3.66
CA ALA A 61 9.21 -5.97 4.98
C ALA A 61 9.92 -4.79 5.65
N GLY A 62 11.21 -4.55 5.37
CA GLY A 62 11.94 -3.38 5.86
C GLY A 62 11.43 -2.05 5.27
N GLU A 63 10.93 -2.08 4.04
CA GLU A 63 10.35 -0.90 3.35
C GLU A 63 8.88 -0.67 3.72
N LEU A 64 8.20 -1.72 4.17
CA LEU A 64 6.81 -1.69 4.61
C LEU A 64 6.75 -1.25 6.08
N GLY A 65 6.55 0.04 6.32
CA GLY A 65 6.36 0.55 7.68
C GLY A 65 5.16 -0.07 8.42
N SER A 66 5.09 0.14 9.74
CA SER A 66 4.08 -0.45 10.66
C SER A 66 2.60 -0.15 10.34
N LEU A 67 2.31 0.74 9.38
CA LEU A 67 0.96 1.17 9.02
C LEU A 67 0.35 0.34 7.88
N VAL A 68 1.09 -0.63 7.34
CA VAL A 68 0.70 -1.42 6.17
C VAL A 68 0.61 -2.90 6.57
N LEU A 69 -0.58 -3.48 6.45
CA LEU A 69 -0.77 -4.93 6.51
C LEU A 69 -0.47 -5.52 5.13
N ALA A 70 0.82 -5.66 4.82
CA ALA A 70 1.28 -6.24 3.56
C ALA A 70 1.34 -7.77 3.64
N ASP A 71 0.81 -8.43 2.62
CA ASP A 71 0.97 -9.86 2.40
C ASP A 71 2.28 -10.09 1.61
N THR A 72 3.40 -10.01 2.32
CA THR A 72 4.73 -10.26 1.76
C THR A 72 4.92 -11.71 1.31
N ALA A 73 4.06 -12.64 1.75
CA ALA A 73 4.13 -14.05 1.36
C ALA A 73 3.79 -14.27 -0.13
N SER A 74 3.08 -13.33 -0.76
CA SER A 74 2.78 -13.36 -2.20
C SER A 74 4.01 -13.13 -3.09
N ALA A 75 5.09 -12.59 -2.53
CA ALA A 75 6.30 -12.32 -3.27
C ALA A 75 7.19 -13.57 -3.35
N THR A 76 7.40 -14.03 -4.59
CA THR A 76 8.25 -15.17 -4.91
C THR A 76 9.45 -14.70 -5.74
N CYS A 77 10.61 -15.27 -5.43
CA CYS A 77 11.86 -15.06 -6.14
C CYS A 77 12.33 -16.40 -6.73
N PRO A 78 11.90 -16.75 -7.95
CA PRO A 78 12.34 -17.99 -8.58
C PRO A 78 13.83 -17.94 -8.90
N THR A 79 14.48 -19.10 -8.92
CA THR A 79 15.80 -19.25 -9.54
C THR A 79 15.63 -19.14 -11.05
N VAL A 80 16.14 -18.04 -11.62
CA VAL A 80 16.13 -17.80 -13.07
C VAL A 80 17.56 -17.57 -13.57
N PRO A 81 17.86 -17.93 -14.83
CA PRO A 81 19.17 -17.69 -15.42
C PRO A 81 19.50 -16.18 -15.48
N SER A 82 20.80 -15.85 -15.46
CA SER A 82 21.26 -14.49 -15.75
C SER A 82 20.72 -14.03 -17.12
N GLY A 83 20.22 -12.79 -17.18
CA GLY A 83 19.55 -12.21 -18.34
C GLY A 83 18.03 -12.42 -18.41
N ALA A 84 17.42 -13.22 -17.53
CA ALA A 84 15.97 -13.40 -17.50
C ALA A 84 15.26 -12.33 -16.64
N PRO A 85 14.03 -11.90 -16.99
CA PRO A 85 13.25 -10.98 -16.18
C PRO A 85 12.60 -11.69 -14.98
N VAL A 86 12.81 -11.12 -13.79
CA VAL A 86 12.10 -11.47 -12.54
C VAL A 86 10.99 -10.46 -12.30
N THR A 87 9.80 -10.92 -11.94
CA THR A 87 8.71 -10.03 -11.48
C THR A 87 8.35 -10.37 -10.04
N VAL A 88 8.49 -9.39 -9.15
CA VAL A 88 8.03 -9.47 -7.76
C VAL A 88 6.69 -8.75 -7.66
N ARG A 89 5.71 -9.42 -7.06
CA ARG A 89 4.39 -8.85 -6.78
C ARG A 89 4.21 -8.74 -5.27
N LEU A 90 3.74 -7.59 -4.84
CA LEU A 90 3.43 -7.34 -3.45
C LEU A 90 2.01 -6.81 -3.34
N ALA A 91 1.20 -7.48 -2.51
CA ALA A 91 -0.14 -7.05 -2.17
C ALA A 91 -0.16 -6.52 -0.74
N ALA A 92 -0.85 -5.41 -0.50
CA ALA A 92 -1.09 -4.88 0.83
C ALA A 92 -2.56 -4.55 1.05
N THR A 93 -2.98 -4.69 2.30
CA THR A 93 -4.35 -4.46 2.72
C THR A 93 -4.42 -3.11 3.40
N PHE A 94 -5.16 -2.17 2.79
CA PHE A 94 -5.43 -0.86 3.36
C PHE A 94 -6.77 -0.84 4.08
N GLN A 95 -6.77 -0.35 5.33
CA GLN A 95 -7.97 -0.12 6.13
C GLN A 95 -8.22 1.40 6.27
N PRO A 96 -9.32 1.91 5.68
CA PRO A 96 -9.75 3.28 5.90
C PRO A 96 -10.08 3.52 7.38
N ILE A 97 -9.74 4.70 7.90
CA ILE A 97 -10.14 5.09 9.27
C ILE A 97 -11.60 5.54 9.28
N THR A 98 -12.10 6.08 8.17
CA THR A 98 -13.47 6.58 8.08
C THR A 98 -14.43 5.41 7.80
N PRO A 99 -15.33 5.05 8.75
CA PRO A 99 -16.20 3.87 8.59
C PRO A 99 -17.18 4.01 7.41
N LEU A 100 -17.54 5.24 7.04
CA LEU A 100 -18.35 5.52 5.85
C LEU A 100 -17.63 5.13 4.54
N ILE A 101 -16.31 5.31 4.49
CA ILE A 101 -15.50 4.91 3.33
C ILE A 101 -15.35 3.39 3.32
N SER A 102 -15.13 2.77 4.48
CA SER A 102 -15.08 1.31 4.62
C SER A 102 -16.40 0.64 4.20
N SER A 103 -17.55 1.23 4.52
CA SER A 103 -18.86 0.72 4.09
C SER A 103 -19.14 0.95 2.61
N LEU A 104 -18.60 2.03 2.02
CA LEU A 104 -18.69 2.29 0.57
C LEU A 104 -17.80 1.34 -0.23
N THR A 105 -16.59 1.03 0.24
CA THR A 105 -15.66 0.10 -0.43
C THR A 105 -15.99 -1.36 -0.20
N GLY A 106 -16.95 -1.67 0.68
CA GLY A 106 -17.34 -3.04 1.01
C GLY A 106 -16.32 -3.81 1.84
N GLY A 107 -15.41 -3.11 2.55
CA GLY A 107 -14.35 -3.70 3.35
C GLY A 107 -12.94 -3.21 3.01
N PRO A 108 -11.90 -3.90 3.53
CA PRO A 108 -10.50 -3.52 3.31
C PRO A 108 -10.11 -3.61 1.83
N VAL A 109 -9.38 -2.61 1.35
CA VAL A 109 -8.97 -2.50 -0.06
C VAL A 109 -7.59 -3.13 -0.23
N ARG A 110 -7.47 -4.07 -1.17
CA ARG A 110 -6.17 -4.63 -1.58
C ARG A 110 -5.50 -3.70 -2.59
N ILE A 111 -4.29 -3.26 -2.27
CA ILE A 111 -3.40 -2.47 -3.13
C ILE A 111 -2.29 -3.40 -3.59
N GLU A 112 -2.18 -3.62 -4.89
CA GLU A 112 -1.14 -4.46 -5.49
C GLU A 112 -0.17 -3.61 -6.30
N ALA A 113 1.14 -3.85 -6.13
CA ALA A 113 2.17 -3.24 -6.97
C ALA A 113 3.11 -4.32 -7.54
N PRO A 114 3.16 -4.48 -8.87
CA PRO A 114 4.16 -5.32 -9.52
C PRO A 114 5.45 -4.52 -9.79
N ALA A 115 6.60 -5.18 -9.66
CA ALA A 115 7.90 -4.65 -10.09
C ALA A 115 8.68 -5.73 -10.84
N THR A 116 9.28 -5.38 -11.99
CA THR A 116 10.05 -6.30 -12.83
C THR A 116 11.49 -5.81 -12.99
N MET A 117 12.47 -6.72 -12.84
CA MET A 117 13.90 -6.42 -12.98
C MET A 117 14.62 -7.61 -13.65
N VAL A 118 15.70 -7.32 -14.38
CA VAL A 118 16.52 -8.36 -15.06
C VAL A 118 17.61 -8.87 -14.11
N VAL A 119 17.82 -10.19 -14.10
CA VAL A 119 18.90 -10.85 -13.34
C VAL A 119 20.24 -10.57 -14.01
N TRP A 120 21.25 -10.20 -13.22
CA TRP A 120 22.62 -9.92 -13.69
C TRP A 120 23.53 -11.10 -13.42
#